data_AF-A0A3N5GRK1-F1
#
_entry.id   AF-A0A3N5GRK1-F1
#
_cell.length_a   1.000
_cell.length_b   1.000
_cell.length_c   1.000
_cell.angle_alpha   90.00
_cell.angle_beta   90.00
_cell.angle_gamma   90.00
#
_symmetry.space_group_name_H-M   'P 1'
#
loop_
_entity.id
_entity.type
_entity.pdbx_description
1 polymer ?
#
loop_
_entity_poly.entity_id
_entity_poly.type
_entity_poly.pdbx_seq_one_letter_code
_entity_poly.pdbx_strand_id
1 'polypeptide(L)'
;MMEVIAMNTKKFVQMVVVAALLFTSFAMAGNALALSQCPTYITVQWGDTLSGIAAFCGTTMDAIRAANPGLGWWLYAGQVLYIPSGPSSNYNAPVYSTSGTYLVQPGDTLKKIAAWYGTNVDAILFVNPQIMNPNLIYVGQVINLPAGTYVPPSPPKPLPHPKPLPQPRPFVDGYSTLHINYEYGMRIRNAPGGKVIASAVNKETLYYKANSVFVDDNWKVWVEVNISPTKGYTTGWLLVRDQFGTYFTEPRIGP
;
A
#
# COMPACT_ATOMS: atom_id res chain seq x y z
N MET A 1 34.17 38.89 8.04
CA MET A 1 33.27 39.99 8.44
C MET A 1 32.06 39.88 7.52
N MET A 2 30.90 39.47 8.04
CA MET A 2 29.68 39.24 7.24
C MET A 2 29.08 40.60 6.82
N GLU A 3 29.01 40.88 5.52
CA GLU A 3 28.16 41.96 5.01
C GLU A 3 26.71 41.49 4.99
N VAL A 4 25.92 42.02 5.93
CA VAL A 4 24.46 41.93 5.89
C VAL A 4 23.99 42.85 4.77
N ILE A 5 23.47 42.26 3.69
CA ILE A 5 22.85 42.99 2.58
C ILE A 5 21.68 43.81 3.15
N ALA A 6 21.87 45.12 3.28
CA ALA A 6 20.82 46.04 3.71
C ALA A 6 19.71 46.06 2.63
N MET A 7 18.55 45.50 2.97
CA MET A 7 17.39 45.50 2.09
C MET A 7 16.74 46.89 2.04
N ASN A 8 16.44 47.38 0.82
CA ASN A 8 15.78 48.67 0.60
C ASN A 8 14.45 48.74 1.36
N THR A 9 14.20 49.84 2.09
CA THR A 9 13.03 50.08 2.93
C THR A 9 11.71 49.86 2.18
N LYS A 10 11.65 50.14 0.88
CA LYS A 10 10.46 49.83 0.06
C LYS A 10 10.23 48.32 -0.12
N LYS A 11 11.30 47.54 -0.30
CA LYS A 11 11.24 46.07 -0.43
C LYS A 11 10.97 45.40 0.91
N PHE A 12 11.50 45.94 2.01
CA PHE A 12 11.18 45.48 3.37
C PHE A 12 9.71 45.71 3.71
N VAL A 13 9.17 46.91 3.43
CA VAL A 13 7.74 47.19 3.63
C VAL A 13 6.87 46.28 2.74
N GLN A 14 7.24 46.02 1.49
CA GLN A 14 6.53 45.08 0.62
C GLN A 14 6.55 43.64 1.15
N MET A 15 7.69 43.18 1.69
CA MET A 15 7.81 41.85 2.28
C MET A 15 6.98 41.71 3.56
N VAL A 16 6.93 42.76 4.39
CA VAL A 16 6.11 42.79 5.61
C VAL A 16 4.62 42.82 5.29
N VAL A 17 4.19 43.53 4.23
CA VAL A 17 2.78 43.52 3.77
C VAL A 17 2.38 42.15 3.21
N VAL A 18 3.25 41.47 2.45
CA VAL A 18 2.99 40.11 1.95
C VAL A 18 2.98 39.08 3.08
N ALA A 19 3.84 39.22 4.10
CA ALA A 19 3.83 38.36 5.28
C ALA A 19 2.61 38.62 6.18
N ALA A 20 2.15 39.86 6.30
CA ALA A 20 0.93 40.21 7.04
C ALA A 20 -0.34 39.66 6.38
N LEU A 21 -0.38 39.60 5.04
CA LEU A 21 -1.48 38.99 4.28
C LEU A 21 -1.49 37.44 4.33
N LEU A 22 -0.39 36.81 4.74
CA LEU A 22 -0.30 35.38 4.97
C LEU A 22 -0.58 34.96 6.43
N PHE A 23 -0.84 35.92 7.33
CA PHE A 23 -1.07 35.65 8.76
C PHE A 23 -2.37 36.21 9.34
N THR A 24 -3.31 36.72 8.53
CA THR A 24 -4.64 37.12 9.02
C THR A 24 -5.72 36.10 8.64
N SER A 25 -5.71 34.96 9.32
CA SER A 25 -6.93 34.22 9.61
C SER A 25 -6.79 33.41 10.90
N PHE A 26 -6.58 34.10 12.03
CA PHE A 26 -6.99 33.58 13.34
C PHE A 26 -8.32 34.25 13.68
N ALA A 27 -9.41 33.75 13.09
CA ALA A 27 -10.76 34.08 13.54
C ALA A 27 -11.06 33.20 14.75
N MET A 28 -11.44 33.84 15.85
CA MET A 28 -11.83 33.23 17.10
C MET A 28 -12.93 32.18 16.89
N ALA A 29 -12.84 31.09 17.63
CA ALA A 29 -13.88 30.07 17.75
C ALA A 29 -15.16 30.70 18.35
N GLY A 30 -16.03 31.20 17.48
CA GLY A 30 -17.45 31.35 17.77
C GLY A 30 -18.15 30.03 17.43
N ASN A 31 -19.03 29.58 18.32
CA ASN A 31 -19.95 28.48 18.02
C ASN A 31 -20.95 28.94 16.96
N ALA A 32 -20.55 28.89 15.69
CA ALA A 32 -21.44 28.89 14.56
C ALA A 32 -21.47 27.47 14.01
N LEU A 33 -22.60 26.78 14.16
CA LEU A 33 -22.94 25.65 13.29
C LEU A 33 -23.22 26.22 11.90
N ALA A 34 -22.18 26.70 11.22
CA ALA A 34 -22.22 26.78 9.77
C ALA A 34 -22.12 25.33 9.30
N LEU A 35 -23.22 24.76 8.81
CA LEU A 35 -23.12 23.59 7.94
C LEU A 35 -22.17 24.02 6.82
N SER A 36 -20.91 23.60 6.88
CA SER A 36 -19.95 23.80 5.81
C SER A 36 -20.49 23.04 4.61
N GLN A 37 -21.31 23.70 3.81
CA GLN A 37 -21.93 23.10 2.65
C GLN A 37 -20.80 22.82 1.66
N CYS A 38 -20.62 21.55 1.29
CA CYS A 38 -19.56 21.22 0.35
C CYS A 38 -19.75 22.02 -0.94
N PRO A 39 -18.68 22.61 -1.50
CA PRO A 39 -18.81 23.42 -2.70
C PRO A 39 -19.24 22.52 -3.86
N THR A 40 -20.02 23.08 -4.78
CA THR A 40 -20.49 22.38 -6.00
C THR A 40 -19.34 21.87 -6.86
N TYR A 41 -18.16 22.48 -6.75
CA TYR A 41 -16.95 22.03 -7.41
C TYR A 41 -15.77 22.05 -6.42
N ILE A 42 -14.96 20.99 -6.44
CA ILE A 42 -13.69 20.92 -5.71
C ILE A 42 -12.56 20.85 -6.72
N THR A 43 -11.53 21.67 -6.53
CA THR A 43 -10.25 21.50 -7.24
C THR A 43 -9.38 20.58 -6.40
N VAL A 44 -9.10 19.38 -6.91
CA VAL A 44 -8.27 18.35 -6.29
C VAL A 44 -6.92 18.94 -5.94
N GLN A 45 -6.53 18.80 -4.67
CA GLN A 45 -5.20 19.14 -4.17
C GLN A 45 -4.31 17.90 -4.12
N TRP A 46 -3.01 18.13 -3.93
CA TRP A 46 -2.08 17.03 -3.71
C TRP A 46 -2.44 16.29 -2.41
N GLY A 47 -2.59 14.96 -2.50
CA GLY A 47 -2.96 14.10 -1.38
C GLY A 47 -4.47 13.86 -1.24
N ASP A 48 -5.30 14.56 -2.01
CA ASP A 48 -6.74 14.28 -2.04
C ASP A 48 -7.03 12.88 -2.60
N THR A 49 -7.96 12.19 -1.95
CA THR A 49 -8.54 10.95 -2.46
C THR A 49 -10.03 11.12 -2.67
N LEU A 50 -10.59 10.34 -3.60
CA LEU A 50 -12.02 10.40 -3.88
C LEU A 50 -12.85 10.01 -2.65
N SER A 51 -12.34 9.09 -1.82
CA SER A 51 -12.95 8.73 -0.53
C SER A 51 -12.87 9.88 0.48
N GLY A 52 -11.71 10.55 0.59
CA GLY A 52 -11.54 11.72 1.45
C GLY A 52 -12.49 12.86 1.08
N ILE A 53 -12.61 13.17 -0.21
CA ILE A 53 -13.55 14.18 -0.72
C ILE A 53 -15.01 13.76 -0.45
N ALA A 54 -15.36 12.50 -0.69
CA ALA A 54 -16.70 11.99 -0.41
C ALA A 54 -17.06 12.10 1.07
N ALA A 55 -16.16 11.70 1.96
CA ALA A 55 -16.32 11.80 3.41
C ALA A 55 -16.46 13.26 3.85
N PHE A 56 -15.59 14.14 3.36
CA PHE A 56 -15.64 15.58 3.64
C PHE A 56 -16.98 16.20 3.21
N CYS A 57 -17.51 15.79 2.07
CA CYS A 57 -18.75 16.31 1.51
C CYS A 57 -20.03 15.59 1.94
N GLY A 58 -19.94 14.57 2.79
CA GLY A 58 -21.11 13.78 3.18
C GLY A 58 -21.80 13.10 2.00
N THR A 59 -21.03 12.70 0.98
CA THR A 59 -21.51 12.01 -0.23
C THR A 59 -20.78 10.67 -0.40
N THR A 60 -21.02 9.96 -1.51
CA THR A 60 -20.35 8.69 -1.81
C THR A 60 -19.41 8.83 -3.01
N MET A 61 -18.38 7.98 -3.05
CA MET A 61 -17.47 7.90 -4.19
C MET A 61 -18.23 7.60 -5.49
N ASP A 62 -19.25 6.74 -5.41
CA ASP A 62 -20.12 6.40 -6.54
C ASP A 62 -20.94 7.59 -7.03
N ALA A 63 -21.49 8.40 -6.13
CA ALA A 63 -22.21 9.61 -6.51
C ALA A 63 -21.26 10.60 -7.22
N ILE A 64 -20.04 10.79 -6.70
CA ILE A 64 -19.05 11.64 -7.37
C ILE A 64 -18.67 11.06 -8.74
N ARG A 65 -18.39 9.76 -8.88
CA ARG A 65 -18.07 9.16 -10.20
C ARG A 65 -19.22 9.28 -11.19
N ALA A 66 -20.45 9.01 -10.75
CA ALA A 66 -21.64 9.14 -11.59
C ALA A 66 -21.83 10.58 -12.08
N ALA A 67 -21.51 11.56 -11.24
CA ALA A 67 -21.64 12.98 -11.56
C ALA A 67 -20.44 13.54 -12.35
N ASN A 68 -19.35 12.79 -12.49
CA ASN A 68 -18.15 13.18 -13.24
C ASN A 68 -17.82 12.14 -14.33
N PRO A 69 -18.56 12.13 -15.46
CA PRO A 69 -18.27 11.25 -16.58
C PRO A 69 -16.81 11.40 -17.06
N GLY A 70 -16.11 10.28 -17.22
CA GLY A 70 -14.69 10.27 -17.62
C GLY A 70 -13.69 10.37 -16.46
N LEU A 71 -14.16 10.44 -15.22
CA LEU A 71 -13.29 10.36 -14.04
C LEU A 71 -12.58 8.99 -14.00
N GLY A 72 -11.25 9.02 -14.16
CA GLY A 72 -10.40 7.83 -14.06
C GLY A 72 -10.19 7.36 -12.62
N TRP A 73 -9.39 6.31 -12.45
CA TRP A 73 -9.05 5.77 -11.13
C TRP A 73 -8.15 6.69 -10.30
N TRP A 74 -7.40 7.59 -10.95
CA TRP A 74 -6.51 8.56 -10.31
C TRP A 74 -7.14 9.94 -10.30
N LEU A 75 -6.96 10.64 -9.18
CA LEU A 75 -7.17 12.07 -9.09
C LEU A 75 -5.84 12.78 -9.38
N TYR A 76 -5.89 13.82 -10.19
CA TYR A 76 -4.72 14.66 -10.48
C TYR A 76 -4.87 16.01 -9.79
N ALA A 77 -3.80 16.51 -9.18
CA ALA A 77 -3.82 17.86 -8.61
C ALA A 77 -4.19 18.89 -9.68
N GLY A 78 -5.08 19.83 -9.33
CA GLY A 78 -5.66 20.81 -10.27
C GLY A 78 -6.87 20.29 -11.06
N GLN A 79 -7.20 19.00 -10.98
CA GLN A 79 -8.43 18.46 -11.56
C GLN A 79 -9.65 19.03 -10.83
N VAL A 80 -10.65 19.51 -11.57
CA VAL A 80 -11.91 20.01 -10.99
C VAL A 80 -12.95 18.89 -11.02
N LEU A 81 -13.51 18.55 -9.86
CA LEU A 81 -14.60 17.60 -9.71
C LEU A 81 -15.90 18.33 -9.38
N TYR A 82 -16.96 18.00 -10.09
CA TYR A 82 -18.32 18.34 -9.71
C TYR A 82 -18.74 17.49 -8.51
N ILE A 83 -19.13 18.13 -7.42
CA ILE A 83 -19.61 17.44 -6.23
C ILE A 83 -21.14 17.54 -6.24
N PRO A 84 -21.85 16.42 -6.45
CA PRO A 84 -23.30 16.46 -6.46
C PRO A 84 -23.80 16.83 -5.06
N SER A 85 -24.26 18.07 -4.88
CA SER A 85 -24.94 18.55 -3.69
C SER A 85 -26.42 18.12 -3.75
N GLY A 86 -26.69 16.86 -3.44
CA GLY A 86 -28.04 16.38 -3.16
C GLY A 86 -28.31 16.40 -1.66
N PRO A 87 -29.54 16.73 -1.20
CA PRO A 87 -29.90 16.57 0.20
C PRO A 87 -29.99 15.07 0.49
N SER A 88 -28.92 14.49 0.98
CA SER A 88 -28.98 13.24 1.72
C SER A 88 -29.35 13.50 3.18
N SER A 89 -30.34 14.38 3.44
CA SER A 89 -31.02 14.37 4.74
C SER A 89 -31.74 13.04 5.02
N ASN A 90 -31.83 12.15 4.01
CA ASN A 90 -32.29 10.76 4.12
C ASN A 90 -31.28 9.71 3.63
N TYR A 91 -30.08 10.10 3.19
CA TYR A 91 -28.99 9.15 2.98
C TYR A 91 -28.06 9.36 4.16
N ASN A 92 -28.30 8.63 5.25
CA ASN A 92 -27.26 8.43 6.24
C ASN A 92 -26.09 7.82 5.48
N ALA A 93 -25.14 8.65 5.03
CA ALA A 93 -23.87 8.18 4.49
C ALA A 93 -23.37 7.18 5.54
N PRO A 94 -23.15 5.91 5.16
CA PRO A 94 -22.78 4.91 6.13
C PRO A 94 -21.49 5.38 6.80
N VAL A 95 -21.60 5.75 8.07
CA VAL A 95 -20.45 6.11 8.89
C VAL A 95 -19.77 4.80 9.21
N TYR A 96 -18.84 4.39 8.35
CA TYR A 96 -18.00 3.26 8.61
C TYR A 96 -16.97 3.69 9.66
N SER A 97 -17.05 3.13 10.87
CA SER A 97 -15.96 3.20 11.84
C SER A 97 -15.00 2.03 11.61
N THR A 98 -13.80 2.04 12.17
CA THR A 98 -12.89 0.88 12.05
C THR A 98 -13.25 -0.21 13.06
N SER A 99 -13.42 -1.46 12.62
CA SER A 99 -13.69 -2.64 13.49
C SER A 99 -12.48 -3.55 13.70
N GLY A 100 -11.41 -3.35 12.93
CA GLY A 100 -10.19 -4.15 13.01
C GLY A 100 -9.23 -3.83 11.88
N THR A 101 -8.20 -4.65 11.74
CA THR A 101 -7.20 -4.54 10.68
C THR A 101 -6.95 -5.89 10.00
N TYR A 102 -6.50 -5.83 8.75
CA TYR A 102 -6.13 -6.97 7.93
C TYR A 102 -4.74 -6.77 7.34
N LEU A 103 -3.87 -7.77 7.44
CA LEU A 103 -2.56 -7.77 6.79
C LEU A 103 -2.67 -8.43 5.42
N VAL A 104 -2.50 -7.66 4.34
CA VAL A 104 -2.62 -8.13 2.96
C VAL A 104 -1.68 -9.30 2.68
N GLN A 105 -2.24 -10.38 2.14
CA GLN A 105 -1.54 -11.60 1.75
C GLN A 105 -1.33 -11.68 0.23
N PRO A 106 -0.40 -12.54 -0.24
CA PRO A 106 -0.20 -12.75 -1.68
C PRO A 106 -1.48 -13.19 -2.40
N GLY A 107 -1.84 -12.47 -3.47
CA GLY A 107 -3.02 -12.77 -4.29
C GLY A 107 -4.32 -12.11 -3.83
N ASP A 108 -4.26 -11.28 -2.79
CA ASP A 108 -5.40 -10.49 -2.33
C ASP A 108 -5.73 -9.34 -3.27
N THR A 109 -7.00 -8.94 -3.22
CA THR A 109 -7.52 -7.70 -3.79
C THR A 109 -8.50 -7.12 -2.80
N LEU A 110 -8.74 -5.81 -2.83
CA LEU A 110 -9.77 -5.19 -1.97
C LEU A 110 -11.13 -5.86 -2.16
N LYS A 111 -11.46 -6.31 -3.37
CA LYS A 111 -12.70 -7.04 -3.67
C LYS A 111 -12.80 -8.37 -2.92
N LYS A 112 -11.73 -9.17 -2.89
CA LYS A 112 -11.70 -10.44 -2.16
C LYS A 112 -11.79 -10.22 -0.66
N ILE A 113 -11.03 -9.24 -0.15
CA ILE A 113 -11.05 -8.86 1.27
C ILE A 113 -12.47 -8.40 1.66
N ALA A 114 -13.08 -7.51 0.88
CA ALA A 114 -14.44 -7.06 1.11
C ALA A 114 -15.45 -8.22 1.18
N ALA A 115 -15.39 -9.13 0.20
CA ALA A 115 -16.25 -10.31 0.19
C ALA A 115 -16.06 -11.22 1.41
N TRP A 116 -14.81 -11.43 1.85
CA TRP A 116 -14.51 -12.25 3.02
C TRP A 116 -15.03 -11.66 4.33
N TYR A 117 -14.95 -10.35 4.48
CA TYR A 117 -15.36 -9.66 5.69
C TYR A 117 -16.81 -9.17 5.66
N GLY A 118 -17.59 -9.60 4.66
CA GLY A 118 -18.99 -9.18 4.54
C GLY A 118 -19.13 -7.66 4.44
N THR A 119 -18.29 -7.04 3.62
CA THR A 119 -18.29 -5.60 3.36
C THR A 119 -18.14 -5.33 1.86
N ASN A 120 -17.97 -4.07 1.47
CA ASN A 120 -17.72 -3.67 0.09
C ASN A 120 -16.42 -2.85 -0.02
N VAL A 121 -15.94 -2.66 -1.25
CA VAL A 121 -14.66 -1.98 -1.50
C VAL A 121 -14.73 -0.52 -1.08
N ASP A 122 -15.84 0.18 -1.32
CA ASP A 122 -16.00 1.59 -0.96
C ASP A 122 -15.96 1.79 0.57
N ALA A 123 -16.55 0.87 1.34
CA ALA A 123 -16.49 0.87 2.79
C ALA A 123 -15.05 0.68 3.30
N ILE A 124 -14.28 -0.21 2.67
CA ILE A 124 -12.85 -0.36 2.98
C ILE A 124 -12.09 0.92 2.63
N LEU A 125 -12.29 1.50 1.45
CA LEU A 125 -11.60 2.73 1.04
C LEU A 125 -11.98 3.94 1.90
N PHE A 126 -13.20 3.97 2.42
CA PHE A 126 -13.67 5.02 3.32
C PHE A 126 -12.84 5.06 4.61
N VAL A 127 -12.56 3.91 5.22
CA VAL A 127 -11.73 3.82 6.43
C VAL A 127 -10.22 3.69 6.14
N ASN A 128 -9.84 3.72 4.86
CA ASN A 128 -8.44 3.72 4.40
C ASN A 128 -8.19 4.85 3.39
N PRO A 129 -8.32 6.13 3.79
CA PRO A 129 -8.13 7.27 2.88
C PRO A 129 -6.71 7.35 2.29
N GLN A 130 -5.73 6.64 2.86
CA GLN A 130 -4.37 6.51 2.32
C GLN A 130 -4.28 5.64 1.06
N ILE A 131 -5.30 4.83 0.73
CA ILE A 131 -5.31 3.99 -0.47
C ILE A 131 -5.82 4.81 -1.65
N MET A 132 -4.89 5.29 -2.47
CA MET A 132 -5.20 6.12 -3.64
C MET A 132 -5.69 5.29 -4.84
N ASN A 133 -5.17 4.08 -5.02
CA ASN A 133 -5.57 3.18 -6.10
C ASN A 133 -6.20 1.90 -5.52
N PRO A 134 -7.51 1.67 -5.69
CA PRO A 134 -8.19 0.52 -5.12
C PRO A 134 -7.79 -0.82 -5.76
N ASN A 135 -7.18 -0.79 -6.94
CA ASN A 135 -6.71 -1.97 -7.65
C ASN A 135 -5.26 -2.33 -7.31
N LEU A 136 -4.59 -1.54 -6.46
CA LEU A 136 -3.19 -1.73 -6.11
C LEU A 136 -3.03 -1.70 -4.58
N ILE A 137 -2.93 -2.90 -4.00
CA ILE A 137 -2.56 -3.13 -2.61
C ILE A 137 -1.30 -4.00 -2.56
N TYR A 138 -0.49 -3.81 -1.53
CA TYR A 138 0.80 -4.49 -1.41
C TYR A 138 0.74 -5.59 -0.35
N VAL A 139 1.42 -6.70 -0.59
CA VAL A 139 1.59 -7.74 0.44
C VAL A 139 2.27 -7.13 1.67
N GLY A 140 1.73 -7.42 2.86
CA GLY A 140 2.19 -6.82 4.12
C GLY A 140 1.59 -5.44 4.42
N GLN A 141 0.78 -4.87 3.51
CA GLN A 141 0.03 -3.65 3.79
C GLN A 141 -1.05 -3.94 4.85
N VAL A 142 -1.15 -3.07 5.87
CA VAL A 142 -2.23 -3.14 6.85
C VAL A 142 -3.42 -2.32 6.33
N ILE A 143 -4.58 -2.96 6.26
CA ILE A 143 -5.86 -2.39 5.82
C ILE A 143 -6.80 -2.32 7.01
N ASN A 144 -7.38 -1.16 7.29
CA ASN A 144 -8.46 -1.01 8.26
C ASN A 144 -9.74 -1.65 7.72
N LEU A 145 -10.44 -2.42 8.54
CA LEU A 145 -11.72 -3.01 8.17
C LEU A 145 -12.86 -2.14 8.73
N PRO A 146 -13.90 -1.85 7.94
CA PRO A 146 -15.04 -1.08 8.42
C PRO A 146 -15.89 -1.88 9.40
N ALA A 147 -16.46 -1.21 10.38
CA ALA A 147 -17.50 -1.68 11.28
C ALA A 147 -18.84 -1.46 10.57
N GLY A 148 -19.53 -2.54 10.23
CA GLY A 148 -20.82 -2.44 9.58
C GLY A 148 -21.17 -3.71 8.83
N THR A 149 -22.30 -4.29 9.18
CA THR A 149 -22.91 -5.46 8.53
C THR A 149 -23.44 -5.05 7.15
N TYR A 150 -22.61 -5.12 6.11
CA TYR A 150 -23.18 -5.35 4.78
C TYR A 150 -23.61 -6.82 4.78
N VAL A 151 -24.92 -7.08 4.72
CA VAL A 151 -25.45 -8.44 4.53
C VAL A 151 -25.81 -8.59 3.06
N PRO A 152 -24.85 -8.91 2.16
CA PRO A 152 -25.20 -9.29 0.79
C PRO A 152 -25.86 -10.67 0.77
N PRO A 153 -26.61 -11.00 -0.30
CA PRO A 153 -27.12 -12.34 -0.53
C PRO A 153 -25.96 -13.36 -0.48
N SER A 154 -26.23 -14.52 0.11
CA SER A 154 -25.26 -15.47 0.63
C SER A 154 -24.03 -15.66 -0.28
N PRO A 155 -22.82 -15.33 0.19
CA PRO A 155 -21.60 -15.51 -0.59
C PRO A 155 -21.29 -17.01 -0.79
N PRO A 156 -20.57 -17.39 -1.86
CA PRO A 156 -20.00 -18.72 -1.96
C PRO A 156 -19.13 -18.97 -0.72
N LYS A 157 -19.22 -20.20 -0.19
CA LYS A 157 -18.48 -20.69 0.98
C LYS A 157 -17.04 -20.14 0.95
N PRO A 158 -16.55 -19.53 2.05
CA PRO A 158 -15.19 -19.02 2.11
C PRO A 158 -14.22 -20.13 1.68
N LEU A 159 -13.43 -19.88 0.64
CA LEU A 159 -12.27 -20.72 0.38
C LEU A 159 -11.40 -20.66 1.64
N PRO A 160 -10.85 -21.80 2.10
CA PRO A 160 -9.94 -21.82 3.23
C PRO A 160 -8.85 -20.76 3.02
N HIS A 161 -8.62 -19.92 4.03
CA HIS A 161 -7.41 -19.12 4.07
C HIS A 161 -6.21 -20.07 3.83
N PRO A 162 -5.23 -19.70 2.99
CA PRO A 162 -3.94 -20.36 3.04
C PRO A 162 -3.46 -20.23 4.47
N LYS A 163 -3.35 -21.38 5.16
CA LYS A 163 -2.68 -21.47 6.45
C LYS A 163 -1.34 -20.72 6.32
N PRO A 164 -0.92 -19.92 7.31
CA PRO A 164 0.43 -19.35 7.33
C PRO A 164 1.40 -20.45 6.94
N LEU A 165 2.14 -20.25 5.84
CA LEU A 165 2.94 -21.32 5.25
C LEU A 165 3.87 -21.86 6.34
N PRO A 166 3.94 -23.19 6.54
CA PRO A 166 4.80 -23.76 7.55
C PRO A 166 6.22 -23.22 7.37
N GLN A 167 6.71 -22.47 8.35
CA GLN A 167 8.13 -22.15 8.38
C GLN A 167 8.90 -23.48 8.37
N PRO A 168 9.89 -23.65 7.50
CA PRO A 168 10.66 -24.89 7.43
C PRO A 168 11.26 -25.17 8.80
N ARG A 169 10.99 -26.35 9.36
CA ARG A 169 11.63 -26.77 10.61
C ARG A 169 13.15 -26.69 10.40
N PRO A 170 13.91 -26.06 11.31
CA PRO A 170 15.36 -26.11 11.25
C PRO A 170 15.79 -27.58 11.29
N PHE A 171 16.55 -28.03 10.29
CA PHE A 171 17.30 -29.27 10.39
C PHE A 171 18.69 -28.94 10.94
N VAL A 172 19.43 -29.97 11.34
CA VAL A 172 20.73 -29.94 12.01
C VAL A 172 21.64 -28.81 11.48
N ASP A 173 22.28 -28.07 12.40
CA ASP A 173 23.21 -26.96 12.15
C ASP A 173 22.64 -25.65 11.58
N GLY A 174 21.31 -25.46 11.62
CA GLY A 174 20.67 -24.18 11.28
C GLY A 174 20.39 -23.98 9.78
N TYR A 175 20.54 -25.05 8.99
CA TYR A 175 20.18 -25.08 7.59
C TYR A 175 18.88 -25.86 7.36
N SER A 176 18.11 -25.41 6.37
CA SER A 176 16.90 -26.06 5.87
C SER A 176 17.09 -26.39 4.38
N THR A 177 16.29 -27.30 3.84
CA THR A 177 16.36 -27.68 2.43
C THR A 177 15.47 -26.80 1.57
N LEU A 178 15.93 -26.50 0.35
CA LEU A 178 15.14 -25.94 -0.72
C LEU A 178 15.34 -26.78 -1.98
N HIS A 179 14.28 -26.99 -2.73
CA HIS A 179 14.29 -27.62 -4.05
C HIS A 179 14.12 -26.54 -5.09
N ILE A 180 14.98 -26.54 -6.12
CA ILE A 180 14.83 -25.65 -7.27
C ILE A 180 13.66 -26.15 -8.12
N ASN A 181 12.57 -25.37 -8.18
CA ASN A 181 11.39 -25.67 -9.01
C ASN A 181 11.40 -24.90 -10.35
N TYR A 182 12.51 -24.23 -10.66
CA TYR A 182 12.65 -23.43 -11.87
C TYR A 182 13.38 -24.20 -12.97
N GLU A 183 12.70 -24.37 -14.10
CA GLU A 183 13.12 -25.26 -15.19
C GLU A 183 14.46 -24.86 -15.85
N TYR A 184 14.82 -23.59 -15.78
CA TYR A 184 16.04 -23.04 -16.40
C TYR A 184 17.23 -22.94 -15.43
N GLY A 185 17.10 -23.46 -14.21
CA GLY A 185 18.13 -23.35 -13.18
C GLY A 185 18.27 -21.94 -12.60
N MET A 186 18.99 -21.83 -11.48
CA MET A 186 19.10 -20.60 -10.71
C MET A 186 20.53 -20.09 -10.62
N ARG A 187 20.69 -18.78 -10.46
CA ARG A 187 22.00 -18.14 -10.30
C ARG A 187 22.27 -17.84 -8.84
N ILE A 188 23.39 -18.33 -8.31
CA ILE A 188 23.87 -18.04 -6.96
C ILE A 188 24.89 -16.91 -7.05
N ARG A 189 24.75 -15.90 -6.19
CA ARG A 189 25.52 -14.66 -6.22
C ARG A 189 26.36 -14.49 -4.96
N ASN A 190 27.41 -13.66 -5.01
CA ASN A 190 28.24 -13.37 -3.83
C ASN A 190 27.53 -12.48 -2.78
N ALA A 191 26.50 -11.75 -3.20
CA ALA A 191 25.62 -10.92 -2.38
C ALA A 191 24.24 -10.83 -3.07
N PRO A 192 23.16 -10.39 -2.40
CA PRO A 192 21.89 -10.07 -3.04
C PRO A 192 22.11 -9.09 -4.21
N GLY A 193 21.68 -9.47 -5.41
CA GLY A 193 21.91 -8.69 -6.64
C GLY A 193 23.36 -8.64 -7.15
N GLY A 194 24.33 -9.24 -6.45
CA GLY A 194 25.76 -9.19 -6.76
C GLY A 194 26.22 -10.05 -7.95
N LYS A 195 27.52 -10.30 -8.05
CA LYS A 195 28.12 -11.10 -9.13
C LYS A 195 27.73 -12.57 -8.98
N VAL A 196 27.43 -13.23 -10.10
CA VAL A 196 27.18 -14.68 -10.15
C VAL A 196 28.48 -15.43 -9.82
N ILE A 197 28.41 -16.35 -8.87
CA ILE A 197 29.54 -17.18 -8.41
C ILE A 197 29.30 -18.68 -8.62
N ALA A 198 28.05 -19.10 -8.70
CA ALA A 198 27.65 -20.47 -8.97
C ALA A 198 26.29 -20.52 -9.67
N SER A 199 25.88 -21.70 -10.12
CA SER A 199 24.55 -21.96 -10.66
C SER A 199 24.00 -23.22 -10.02
N ALA A 200 22.69 -23.22 -9.76
CA ALA A 200 21.95 -24.37 -9.29
C ALA A 200 21.11 -24.92 -10.45
N VAL A 201 21.10 -26.23 -10.65
CA VAL A 201 20.36 -26.87 -11.73
C VAL A 201 18.90 -27.12 -11.34
N ASN A 202 18.06 -27.38 -12.35
CA ASN A 202 16.66 -27.72 -12.13
C ASN A 202 16.54 -28.98 -11.24
N LYS A 203 15.59 -28.96 -10.29
CA LYS A 203 15.35 -30.01 -9.28
C LYS A 203 16.51 -30.28 -8.32
N GLU A 204 17.54 -29.43 -8.31
CA GLU A 204 18.60 -29.54 -7.32
C GLU A 204 18.05 -29.24 -5.92
N THR A 205 18.52 -30.02 -4.93
CA THR A 205 18.28 -29.74 -3.52
C THR A 205 19.47 -28.96 -2.97
N LEU A 206 19.23 -27.74 -2.50
CA LEU A 206 20.23 -26.93 -1.80
C LEU A 206 19.89 -26.82 -0.32
N TYR A 207 20.91 -26.47 0.47
CA TYR A 207 20.78 -26.16 1.87
C TYR A 207 20.88 -24.65 2.05
N TYR A 208 19.84 -24.01 2.60
CA TYR A 208 19.85 -22.59 2.92
C TYR A 208 19.80 -22.35 4.42
N LYS A 209 20.32 -21.21 4.85
CA LYS A 209 20.30 -20.78 6.24
C LYS A 209 18.95 -20.14 6.56
N ALA A 210 18.16 -20.75 7.44
CA ALA A 210 16.74 -20.35 7.63
C ALA A 210 16.56 -18.89 8.07
N ASN A 211 17.51 -18.33 8.83
CA ASN A 211 17.49 -16.95 9.31
C ASN A 211 18.17 -15.93 8.39
N SER A 212 18.49 -16.31 7.14
CA SER A 212 19.16 -15.45 6.16
C SER A 212 18.22 -14.75 5.18
N VAL A 213 16.92 -14.75 5.43
CA VAL A 213 15.93 -14.13 4.53
C VAL A 213 16.20 -12.63 4.42
N PHE A 214 16.55 -12.18 3.21
CA PHE A 214 16.83 -10.78 2.90
C PHE A 214 15.91 -10.30 1.78
N VAL A 215 15.29 -9.14 1.97
CA VAL A 215 14.47 -8.49 0.93
C VAL A 215 15.24 -7.27 0.43
N ASP A 216 15.51 -7.23 -0.89
CA ASP A 216 16.19 -6.08 -1.50
C ASP A 216 15.22 -4.94 -1.84
N ASP A 217 15.77 -3.79 -2.25
CA ASP A 217 15.00 -2.59 -2.61
C ASP A 217 14.01 -2.81 -3.78
N ASN A 218 14.17 -3.91 -4.53
CA ASN A 218 13.27 -4.30 -5.61
C ASN A 218 12.29 -5.41 -5.17
N TRP A 219 12.07 -5.60 -3.86
CA TRP A 219 11.16 -6.61 -3.31
C TRP A 219 11.51 -8.06 -3.65
N LYS A 220 12.75 -8.32 -4.04
CA LYS A 220 13.23 -9.66 -4.29
C LYS A 220 13.66 -10.30 -2.98
N VAL A 221 13.29 -11.56 -2.79
CA VAL A 221 13.66 -12.31 -1.58
C VAL A 221 14.85 -13.18 -1.89
N TRP A 222 15.86 -13.09 -1.04
CA TRP A 222 17.12 -13.80 -1.14
C TRP A 222 17.35 -14.64 0.12
N VAL A 223 18.03 -15.78 -0.04
CA VAL A 223 18.52 -16.58 1.09
C VAL A 223 19.98 -16.97 0.86
N GLU A 224 20.73 -17.12 1.94
CA GLU A 224 22.07 -17.67 1.95
C GLU A 224 22.00 -19.18 1.78
N VAL A 225 22.71 -19.72 0.77
CA VAL A 225 22.82 -21.14 0.45
C VAL A 225 24.27 -21.62 0.60
N ASN A 226 24.44 -22.86 1.07
CA ASN A 226 25.73 -23.54 1.09
C ASN A 226 26.07 -24.05 -0.31
N ILE A 227 27.30 -23.78 -0.78
CA ILE A 227 27.74 -24.13 -2.14
C ILE A 227 28.99 -25.00 -2.23
N SER A 228 29.46 -25.57 -1.10
CA SER A 228 30.63 -26.45 -0.98
C SER A 228 31.96 -25.86 -1.53
N PRO A 229 33.05 -25.84 -0.75
CA PRO A 229 34.25 -25.07 -1.07
C PRO A 229 35.11 -25.77 -2.14
N THR A 230 34.76 -25.62 -3.42
CA THR A 230 35.61 -26.04 -4.54
C THR A 230 36.13 -24.87 -5.38
N LYS A 231 35.60 -23.65 -5.16
CA LYS A 231 35.93 -22.43 -5.93
C LYS A 231 36.11 -21.16 -5.08
N GLY A 232 36.46 -21.29 -3.80
CA GLY A 232 36.76 -20.16 -2.91
C GLY A 232 35.57 -19.52 -2.19
N TYR A 233 34.36 -20.07 -2.34
CA TYR A 233 33.18 -19.68 -1.59
C TYR A 233 32.59 -20.89 -0.85
N THR A 234 32.20 -20.70 0.40
CA THR A 234 31.46 -21.69 1.20
C THR A 234 29.96 -21.43 1.15
N THR A 235 29.54 -20.17 1.01
CA THR A 235 28.14 -19.75 0.88
C THR A 235 27.94 -18.76 -0.27
N GLY A 236 26.68 -18.59 -0.68
CA GLY A 236 26.24 -17.59 -1.64
C GLY A 236 24.77 -17.24 -1.46
N TRP A 237 24.26 -16.29 -2.25
CA TRP A 237 22.89 -15.79 -2.17
C TRP A 237 22.06 -16.27 -3.36
N LEU A 238 20.92 -16.89 -3.07
CA LEU A 238 19.96 -17.39 -4.05
C LEU A 238 18.70 -16.53 -4.02
N LEU A 239 18.25 -16.09 -5.20
CA LEU A 239 16.95 -15.46 -5.37
C LEU A 239 15.84 -16.51 -5.21
N VAL A 240 14.98 -16.40 -4.22
CA VAL A 240 13.90 -17.38 -3.97
C VAL A 240 12.53 -16.85 -4.40
N ARG A 241 12.38 -15.52 -4.49
CA ARG A 241 11.16 -14.85 -4.97
C ARG A 241 11.52 -13.57 -5.72
N ASP A 242 10.91 -13.35 -6.89
CA ASP A 242 11.07 -12.09 -7.62
C ASP A 242 10.12 -11.00 -7.13
N GLN A 243 10.27 -9.80 -7.71
CA GLN A 243 9.45 -8.63 -7.45
C GLN A 243 7.96 -8.78 -7.84
N PHE A 244 7.63 -9.79 -8.64
CA PHE A 244 6.26 -10.08 -9.09
C PHE A 244 5.59 -11.17 -8.24
N GLY A 245 6.31 -11.75 -7.28
CA GLY A 245 5.83 -12.80 -6.40
C GLY A 245 5.99 -14.20 -6.96
N THR A 246 6.74 -14.39 -8.05
CA THR A 246 7.11 -15.70 -8.57
C THR A 246 8.10 -16.35 -7.62
N TYR A 247 7.80 -17.55 -7.15
CA TYR A 247 8.73 -18.36 -6.35
C TYR A 247 9.49 -19.32 -7.24
N PHE A 248 10.79 -19.45 -6.98
CA PHE A 248 11.67 -20.33 -7.75
C PHE A 248 12.02 -21.63 -7.01
N THR A 249 11.58 -21.74 -5.76
CA THR A 249 11.98 -22.80 -4.84
C THR A 249 10.81 -23.38 -4.07
N GLU A 250 10.97 -24.63 -3.63
CA GLU A 250 10.09 -25.28 -2.66
C GLU A 250 10.89 -25.70 -1.41
N PRO A 251 10.49 -25.27 -0.20
CA PRO A 251 9.31 -24.49 0.10
C PRO A 251 9.40 -23.05 -0.44
N ARG A 252 8.24 -22.41 -0.58
CA ARG A 252 8.14 -20.99 -0.94
C ARG A 252 8.62 -20.14 0.23
N ILE A 253 9.71 -19.40 0.04
CA ILE A 253 10.33 -18.59 1.10
C ILE A 253 10.01 -17.11 0.86
N GLY A 254 9.28 -16.51 1.79
CA GLY A 254 8.96 -15.08 1.82
C GLY A 254 9.27 -14.48 3.20
N PRO A 255 9.21 -13.14 3.33
CA PRO A 255 9.18 -12.49 4.64
C PRO A 255 7.97 -12.95 5.48
#